data_AF-A0A650AFC3-F1
#
_entry.id   AF-A0A650AFC3-F1
#
_cell.length_a   1.000
_cell.length_b   1.000
_cell.length_c   1.000
_cell.angle_alpha   90.00
_cell.angle_beta   90.00
_cell.angle_gamma   90.00
#
_symmetry.space_group_name_H-M   'P 1'
#
loop_
_entity.id
_entity.type
_entity.pdbx_description
1 polymer ?
#
loop_
_entity_poly.entity_id
_entity_poly.type
_entity_poly.pdbx_seq_one_letter_code
_entity_poly.pdbx_strand_id
1 'polypeptide(L)'
;MFSCLMGGWKSSHGLSKLSQVSTEFLQWFTGFTDAEGNFLISFDRNFVRFRFKISLHIDDIDTLHTIQSMLGIGIVTEENKQYCSFVVQDYDQIKYILCPIFLHFPLQTNKRLDFDSFYEAILIKEEKGNNLTDIKDKLLVIKNSMNRNREIMDSTGHFESFAINFCWLVGRPVFVFSFFKWKNKNL
;
A
#
# COMPACT_ATOMS: atom_id res chain seq x y z
N MET A 1 5.72 -10.82 -24.12
CA MET A 1 4.45 -11.53 -23.85
C MET A 1 3.66 -10.84 -22.73
N PHE A 2 3.60 -9.50 -22.71
CA PHE A 2 2.96 -8.70 -21.64
C PHE A 2 1.95 -7.68 -22.19
N SER A 3 1.41 -7.89 -23.39
CA SER A 3 0.39 -7.00 -23.98
C SER A 3 -1.05 -7.46 -23.76
N CYS A 4 -1.28 -8.55 -23.02
CA CYS A 4 -2.61 -9.19 -22.94
C CYS A 4 -3.44 -8.82 -21.67
N LEU A 5 -2.94 -8.00 -20.75
CA LEU A 5 -3.68 -7.60 -19.54
C LEU A 5 -4.25 -6.17 -19.58
N MET A 6 -4.15 -5.47 -20.70
CA MET A 6 -4.68 -4.10 -20.86
C MET A 6 -6.17 -4.05 -21.26
N GLY A 7 -6.84 -5.19 -21.38
CA GLY A 7 -8.24 -5.29 -21.81
C GLY A 7 -9.24 -5.07 -20.68
N GLY A 8 -9.30 -3.85 -20.13
CA GLY A 8 -10.29 -3.55 -19.09
C GLY A 8 -10.10 -2.26 -18.31
N TRP A 9 -9.34 -1.28 -18.80
CA TRP A 9 -9.22 0.03 -18.17
C TRP A 9 -10.47 0.88 -18.46
N LYS A 10 -11.35 1.03 -17.46
CA LYS A 10 -12.52 1.91 -17.54
C LYS A 10 -12.57 3.02 -16.47
N SER A 11 -11.44 3.46 -15.93
CA SER A 11 -11.43 4.73 -15.19
C SER A 11 -10.18 5.56 -15.56
N SER A 12 -10.42 6.64 -16.30
CA SER A 12 -9.41 7.60 -16.73
C SER A 12 -8.97 8.56 -15.62
N HIS A 13 -9.66 8.56 -14.47
CA HIS A 13 -9.48 9.56 -13.41
C HIS A 13 -8.39 9.23 -12.38
N GLY A 14 -8.07 7.96 -12.13
CA GLY A 14 -7.00 7.59 -11.18
C GLY A 14 -5.59 7.81 -11.78
N LEU A 15 -5.42 7.42 -13.04
CA LEU A 15 -4.14 7.49 -13.76
C LEU A 15 -3.72 8.91 -14.15
N SER A 16 -4.68 9.77 -14.48
CA SER A 16 -4.39 11.18 -14.79
C SER A 16 -3.83 11.95 -13.59
N LYS A 17 -4.05 11.46 -12.37
CA LYS A 17 -3.55 12.07 -11.13
C LYS A 17 -2.17 11.57 -10.77
N LEU A 18 -1.89 10.28 -10.98
CA LEU A 18 -0.55 9.70 -10.76
C LEU A 18 0.51 10.25 -11.72
N SER A 19 0.13 10.68 -12.93
CA SER A 19 1.07 11.28 -13.90
C SER A 19 1.65 12.62 -13.44
N GLN A 20 1.04 13.28 -12.44
CA GLN A 20 1.50 14.54 -11.86
C GLN A 20 2.40 14.34 -10.62
N VAL A 21 2.45 13.12 -10.07
CA VAL A 21 3.24 12.82 -8.87
C VAL A 21 4.66 12.43 -9.29
N SER A 22 5.66 13.07 -8.70
CA SER A 22 7.07 12.79 -9.00
C SER A 22 7.43 11.33 -8.70
N THR A 23 8.20 10.70 -9.59
CA THR A 23 8.68 9.32 -9.41
C THR A 23 9.46 9.14 -8.11
N GLU A 24 10.23 10.15 -7.69
CA GLU A 24 11.02 10.13 -6.45
C GLU A 24 10.13 10.01 -5.21
N PHE A 25 9.00 10.74 -5.19
CA PHE A 25 8.02 10.63 -4.11
C PHE A 25 7.39 9.24 -4.07
N LEU A 26 7.03 8.65 -5.22
CA LEU A 26 6.42 7.32 -5.26
C LEU A 26 7.39 6.24 -4.77
N GLN A 27 8.67 6.33 -5.15
CA GLN A 27 9.72 5.43 -4.64
C GLN A 27 9.94 5.61 -3.14
N TRP A 28 9.97 6.86 -2.66
CA TRP A 28 10.05 7.16 -1.24
C TRP A 28 8.84 6.61 -0.48
N PHE A 29 7.62 6.78 -1.01
CA PHE A 29 6.39 6.30 -0.40
C PHE A 29 6.35 4.77 -0.33
N THR A 30 6.84 4.06 -1.36
CA THR A 30 7.03 2.61 -1.30
C THR A 30 8.00 2.22 -0.18
N GLY A 31 9.17 2.88 -0.07
CA GLY A 31 10.13 2.62 0.99
C GLY A 31 9.58 2.92 2.39
N PHE A 32 8.81 4.00 2.52
CA PHE A 32 8.12 4.37 3.77
C PHE A 32 7.04 3.36 4.14
N THR A 33 6.28 2.88 3.15
CA THR A 33 5.30 1.81 3.33
C THR A 33 5.97 0.51 3.76
N ASP A 34 7.14 0.17 3.22
CA ASP A 34 7.94 -0.98 3.64
C ASP A 34 8.34 -0.91 5.14
N ALA A 35 8.44 0.29 5.72
CA ALA A 35 8.67 0.46 7.15
C ALA A 35 7.37 0.47 7.97
N GLU A 36 6.44 1.38 7.66
CA GLU A 36 5.33 1.77 8.55
C GLU A 36 3.93 1.33 8.05
N GLY A 37 3.86 0.79 6.83
CA GLY A 37 2.59 0.43 6.20
C GLY A 37 1.97 -0.87 6.72
N ASN A 38 0.64 -0.95 6.66
CA ASN A 38 -0.12 -2.13 6.99
C ASN A 38 -1.26 -2.35 5.98
N PHE A 39 -1.37 -3.59 5.48
CA PHE A 39 -2.46 -4.05 4.63
C PHE A 39 -3.39 -4.96 5.44
N LEU A 40 -4.69 -4.67 5.39
CA LEU A 40 -5.69 -5.39 6.16
C LEU A 40 -6.90 -5.76 5.31
N ILE A 41 -7.25 -7.04 5.36
CA ILE A 41 -8.54 -7.57 4.92
C ILE A 41 -9.39 -7.86 6.14
N SER A 42 -10.61 -7.34 6.19
CA SER A 42 -11.56 -7.61 7.26
C SER A 42 -12.94 -7.98 6.71
N PHE A 43 -13.64 -8.85 7.43
CA PHE A 43 -15.00 -9.26 7.10
C PHE A 43 -15.97 -8.60 8.06
N ASP A 44 -16.99 -7.94 7.53
CA ASP A 44 -18.09 -7.35 8.28
C ASP A 44 -19.42 -7.91 7.77
N ARG A 45 -19.99 -8.85 8.53
CA ARG A 45 -21.20 -9.62 8.18
C ARG A 45 -21.14 -10.18 6.75
N ASN A 46 -21.66 -9.40 5.80
CA ASN A 46 -21.83 -9.75 4.38
C ASN A 46 -20.87 -9.00 3.46
N PHE A 47 -19.95 -8.19 3.99
CA PHE A 47 -19.01 -7.40 3.21
C PHE A 47 -17.56 -7.74 3.56
N VAL A 48 -16.71 -7.79 2.53
CA VAL A 48 -15.26 -7.72 2.72
C VAL A 48 -14.82 -6.26 2.57
N ARG A 49 -14.03 -5.80 3.54
CA ARG A 49 -13.42 -4.48 3.58
C ARG A 49 -11.91 -4.61 3.45
N PHE A 50 -11.34 -3.69 2.68
CA PHE A 50 -9.91 -3.56 2.47
C PHE A 50 -9.46 -2.25 3.13
N ARG A 51 -8.30 -2.28 3.77
CA ARG A 51 -7.71 -1.10 4.38
C ARG A 51 -6.21 -1.12 4.20
N PHE A 52 -5.69 0.02 3.77
CA PHE A 52 -4.29 0.38 3.93
C PHE A 52 -4.15 1.42 5.04
N LYS A 53 -3.15 1.24 5.91
CA LYS A 53 -2.93 2.13 7.05
C LYS A 53 -1.44 2.37 7.27
N ILE A 54 -1.08 3.61 7.58
CA ILE A 54 0.22 4.01 8.14
C ILE A 54 -0.09 4.68 9.48
N SER A 55 0.59 4.26 10.56
CA SER A 55 0.38 4.84 11.89
C SER A 55 1.70 5.42 12.40
N LEU A 56 1.70 6.66 12.87
CA LEU A 56 2.88 7.34 13.40
C LEU A 56 2.57 7.97 14.76
N HIS A 57 3.60 8.44 15.46
CA HIS A 57 3.42 9.31 16.62
C HIS A 57 2.76 10.63 16.18
N ILE A 58 2.01 11.27 17.07
CA ILE A 58 1.26 12.51 16.78
C ILE A 58 2.17 13.65 16.31
N ASP A 59 3.43 13.68 16.77
CA ASP A 59 4.42 14.69 16.37
C ASP A 59 4.76 14.65 14.86
N ASP A 60 4.50 13.51 14.20
CA ASP A 60 4.79 13.30 12.78
C ASP A 60 3.53 13.40 11.89
N ILE A 61 2.43 13.96 12.39
CA ILE A 61 1.15 14.07 11.66
C ILE A 61 1.28 14.85 10.33
N ASP A 62 2.18 15.83 10.27
CA ASP A 62 2.45 16.60 9.05
C ASP A 62 2.98 15.72 7.91
N THR A 63 3.71 14.65 8.24
CA THR A 63 4.16 13.65 7.26
C THR A 63 2.96 12.95 6.64
N LEU A 64 1.95 12.60 7.45
CA LEU A 64 0.75 11.94 6.97
C LEU A 64 -0.11 12.87 6.10
N HIS A 65 -0.23 14.15 6.48
CA HIS A 65 -0.91 15.15 5.66
C HIS A 65 -0.18 15.39 4.34
N THR A 66 1.15 15.37 4.33
CA THR A 66 1.93 15.45 3.09
C THR A 66 1.66 14.26 2.19
N ILE A 67 1.67 13.03 2.73
CA ILE A 67 1.33 11.82 1.97
C ILE A 67 -0.07 11.93 1.38
N GLN A 68 -1.05 12.33 2.19
CA GLN A 68 -2.44 12.51 1.76
C GLN A 68 -2.55 13.54 0.63
N SER A 69 -1.89 14.69 0.75
CA SER A 69 -1.92 15.75 -0.25
C SER A 69 -1.26 15.31 -1.57
N MET A 70 -0.11 14.63 -1.49
CA MET A 70 0.64 14.20 -2.67
C MET A 70 -0.06 13.07 -3.43
N LEU A 71 -0.67 12.11 -2.73
CA LEU A 71 -1.44 11.04 -3.35
C LEU A 71 -2.86 11.47 -3.72
N GLY A 72 -3.41 12.43 -2.99
CA GLY A 72 -4.77 12.94 -3.17
C GLY A 72 -5.86 11.89 -2.93
N ILE A 73 -5.59 10.93 -2.04
CA ILE A 73 -6.48 9.85 -1.58
C ILE A 73 -6.37 9.69 -0.06
N GLY A 74 -7.29 8.92 0.52
CA GLY A 74 -7.26 8.59 1.95
C GLY A 74 -7.58 9.76 2.87
N ILE A 75 -7.58 9.45 4.16
CA ILE A 75 -7.86 10.39 5.25
C ILE A 75 -6.75 10.31 6.29
N VAL A 76 -6.46 11.44 6.94
CA VAL A 76 -5.61 11.50 8.13
C VAL A 76 -6.51 11.63 9.35
N THR A 77 -6.27 10.81 10.36
CA THR A 77 -7.05 10.77 11.59
C THR A 77 -6.13 10.73 12.80
N GLU A 78 -6.45 11.52 13.82
CA GLU A 78 -5.88 11.37 15.15
C GLU A 78 -6.57 10.17 15.83
N GLU A 79 -5.81 9.12 16.13
CA GLU A 79 -6.36 7.91 16.76
C GLU A 79 -6.51 8.11 18.26
N ASN A 80 -5.54 8.81 18.87
CA ASN A 80 -5.55 9.22 20.27
C ASN A 80 -4.51 10.35 20.48
N LYS A 81 -4.28 10.74 21.74
CA LYS A 81 -3.33 11.82 22.09
C LYS A 81 -1.87 11.56 21.70
N GLN A 82 -1.50 10.34 21.33
CA GLN A 82 -0.13 9.92 21.03
C GLN A 82 0.07 9.47 19.59
N TYR A 83 -0.99 9.06 18.89
CA TYR A 83 -0.88 8.45 17.57
C TYR A 83 -1.84 9.06 16.56
N CYS A 84 -1.34 9.23 15.34
CA CYS A 84 -2.10 9.61 14.17
C CYS A 84 -1.96 8.55 13.08
N SER A 85 -2.86 8.59 12.09
CA SER A 85 -2.85 7.58 11.03
C SER A 85 -3.35 8.11 9.70
N PHE A 86 -2.67 7.71 8.63
CA PHE A 86 -3.14 7.83 7.26
C PHE A 86 -3.83 6.54 6.88
N VAL A 87 -5.07 6.64 6.39
CA VAL A 87 -5.96 5.50 6.18
C VAL A 87 -6.62 5.61 4.81
N VAL A 88 -6.48 4.55 4.00
CA VAL A 88 -7.22 4.38 2.75
C VAL A 88 -8.16 3.18 2.92
N GLN A 89 -9.47 3.43 2.91
CA GLN A 89 -10.52 2.41 3.02
C GLN A 89 -11.49 2.41 1.83
N ASP A 90 -11.52 3.49 1.06
CA ASP A 90 -12.32 3.57 -0.15
C ASP A 90 -11.81 2.55 -1.17
N TYR A 91 -12.71 1.68 -1.64
CA TYR A 91 -12.33 0.55 -2.48
C TYR A 91 -11.80 1.00 -3.83
N ASP A 92 -12.37 2.05 -4.42
CA ASP A 92 -11.94 2.58 -5.71
C ASP A 92 -10.58 3.26 -5.60
N GLN A 93 -10.32 4.03 -4.51
CA GLN A 93 -9.00 4.59 -4.24
C GLN A 93 -7.95 3.50 -4.05
N ILE A 94 -8.27 2.43 -3.32
CA ILE A 94 -7.35 1.31 -3.13
C ILE A 94 -7.04 0.67 -4.49
N LYS A 95 -8.07 0.30 -5.25
CA LYS A 95 -7.93 -0.45 -6.49
C LYS A 95 -7.26 0.35 -7.60
N TYR A 96 -7.70 1.59 -7.83
CA TYR A 96 -7.30 2.37 -9.01
C TYR A 96 -6.14 3.33 -8.76
N ILE A 97 -5.73 3.54 -7.51
CA ILE A 97 -4.64 4.46 -7.18
C ILE A 97 -3.58 3.74 -6.35
N LEU A 98 -3.94 3.17 -5.21
CA LEU A 98 -2.97 2.56 -4.29
C LEU A 98 -2.30 1.30 -4.87
N CYS A 99 -3.07 0.33 -5.36
CA CYS A 99 -2.53 -0.91 -5.94
C CYS A 99 -1.60 -0.63 -7.14
N PRO A 100 -1.95 0.24 -8.11
CA PRO A 100 -1.04 0.61 -9.19
C PRO A 100 0.31 1.16 -8.72
N ILE A 101 0.36 1.93 -7.63
CA ILE A 101 1.63 2.44 -7.08
C ILE A 101 2.55 1.27 -6.73
N PHE A 102 2.05 0.29 -5.96
CA PHE A 102 2.87 -0.84 -5.52
C PHE A 102 3.13 -1.89 -6.62
N LEU A 103 2.32 -1.94 -7.68
CA LEU A 103 2.62 -2.73 -8.87
C LEU A 103 3.75 -2.11 -9.71
N HIS A 104 3.80 -0.78 -9.81
CA HIS A 104 4.85 -0.06 -10.55
C HIS A 104 6.13 0.17 -9.74
N PHE A 105 6.00 0.33 -8.42
CA PHE A 105 7.09 0.51 -7.47
C PHE A 105 6.98 -0.56 -6.38
N PRO A 106 7.45 -1.80 -6.64
CA PRO A 106 7.28 -2.92 -5.73
C PRO A 106 7.94 -2.70 -4.38
N LEU A 107 7.23 -3.12 -3.32
CA LEU A 107 7.79 -3.28 -1.97
C LEU A 107 8.94 -4.30 -2.02
N GLN A 108 9.97 -4.09 -1.20
CA GLN A 108 11.18 -4.93 -1.21
C GLN A 108 11.34 -5.76 0.07
N THR A 109 10.50 -5.54 1.10
CA THR A 109 10.50 -6.37 2.32
C THR A 109 9.46 -7.49 2.24
N ASN A 110 9.38 -8.33 3.27
CA ASN A 110 8.32 -9.33 3.43
C ASN A 110 6.89 -8.73 3.34
N LYS A 111 6.75 -7.42 3.55
CA LYS A 111 5.48 -6.70 3.34
C LYS A 111 4.98 -6.77 1.90
N ARG A 112 5.86 -7.01 0.92
CA ARG A 112 5.48 -7.34 -0.45
C ARG A 112 4.53 -8.54 -0.49
N LEU A 113 4.82 -9.58 0.29
CA LEU A 113 3.98 -10.77 0.33
C LEU A 113 2.58 -10.44 0.89
N ASP A 114 2.49 -9.52 1.85
CA ASP A 114 1.21 -9.02 2.37
C ASP A 114 0.46 -8.22 1.31
N PHE A 115 1.15 -7.37 0.55
CA PHE A 115 0.55 -6.66 -0.57
C PHE A 115 0.07 -7.61 -1.68
N ASP A 116 0.85 -8.63 -2.03
CA ASP A 116 0.49 -9.59 -3.08
C ASP A 116 -0.80 -10.35 -2.69
N SER A 117 -0.87 -10.84 -1.44
CA SER A 117 -2.08 -11.46 -0.89
C SER A 117 -3.26 -10.47 -0.82
N PHE A 118 -3.01 -9.22 -0.44
CA PHE A 118 -4.03 -8.17 -0.41
C PHE A 118 -4.58 -7.87 -1.81
N TYR A 119 -3.72 -7.81 -2.82
CA TYR A 119 -4.09 -7.55 -4.20
C TYR A 119 -4.82 -8.74 -4.83
N GLU A 120 -4.40 -9.97 -4.57
CA GLU A 120 -5.11 -11.19 -4.98
C GLU A 120 -6.56 -11.19 -4.46
N ALA A 121 -6.76 -10.83 -3.20
CA ALA A 121 -8.09 -10.72 -2.62
C ALA A 121 -8.96 -9.64 -3.30
N ILE A 122 -8.36 -8.54 -3.78
CA ILE A 122 -9.07 -7.50 -4.55
C ILE A 122 -9.53 -8.06 -5.89
N LEU A 123 -8.67 -8.83 -6.59
CA LEU A 123 -9.00 -9.46 -7.87
C LEU A 123 -10.14 -10.47 -7.73
N ILE A 124 -10.09 -11.33 -6.71
CA ILE A 124 -11.16 -12.30 -6.42
C ILE A 124 -12.50 -11.60 -6.18
N LYS A 125 -12.49 -10.48 -5.45
CA LYS A 125 -13.71 -9.67 -5.24
C LYS A 125 -14.23 -9.08 -6.54
N GLU A 126 -13.35 -8.62 -7.42
CA GLU A 126 -13.75 -8.03 -8.70
C GLU A 126 -14.41 -9.06 -9.63
N GLU A 127 -13.80 -10.25 -9.76
CA GLU A 127 -14.32 -11.31 -10.64
C GLU A 127 -15.69 -11.82 -10.21
N LYS A 128 -15.91 -11.95 -8.90
CA LYS A 128 -17.09 -12.61 -8.33
C LYS A 128 -18.15 -11.64 -7.78
N GLY A 129 -17.86 -10.35 -7.78
CA GLY A 129 -18.75 -9.31 -7.27
C GLY A 129 -18.96 -9.38 -5.75
N ASN A 130 -20.05 -8.78 -5.28
CA ASN A 130 -20.33 -8.61 -3.85
C ASN A 130 -20.93 -9.85 -3.16
N ASN A 131 -21.06 -10.98 -3.85
CA ASN A 131 -21.62 -12.18 -3.23
C ASN A 131 -20.57 -12.85 -2.30
N LEU A 132 -20.63 -12.50 -1.02
CA LEU A 132 -19.62 -12.93 -0.06
C LEU A 132 -19.66 -14.44 0.23
N THR A 133 -20.80 -15.14 0.10
CA THR A 133 -20.90 -16.56 0.49
C THR A 133 -19.93 -17.44 -0.28
N ASP A 134 -19.71 -17.16 -1.57
CA ASP A 134 -18.94 -18.02 -2.46
C ASP A 134 -17.44 -17.67 -2.49
N ILE A 135 -17.06 -16.56 -1.85
CA ILE A 135 -15.69 -16.05 -1.81
C ILE A 135 -15.10 -16.00 -0.40
N LYS A 136 -15.95 -16.06 0.64
CA LYS A 136 -15.54 -15.89 2.03
C LYS A 136 -14.44 -16.85 2.41
N ASP A 137 -14.58 -18.13 2.08
CA ASP A 137 -13.60 -19.16 2.46
C ASP A 137 -12.25 -18.92 1.78
N LYS A 138 -12.26 -18.57 0.49
CA LYS A 138 -11.03 -18.22 -0.26
C LYS A 138 -10.33 -17.00 0.34
N LEU A 139 -11.10 -15.94 0.59
CA LEU A 139 -10.56 -14.71 1.18
C LEU A 139 -10.10 -14.93 2.63
N LEU A 140 -10.71 -15.86 3.37
CA LEU A 140 -10.31 -16.20 4.73
C LEU A 140 -8.97 -16.94 4.74
N VAL A 141 -8.75 -17.85 3.79
CA VAL A 141 -7.44 -18.50 3.58
C VAL A 141 -6.36 -17.45 3.31
N ILE A 142 -6.61 -16.51 2.39
CA ILE A 142 -5.67 -15.41 2.09
C ILE A 142 -5.42 -14.55 3.34
N LYS A 143 -6.48 -14.13 4.03
CA LYS A 143 -6.34 -13.33 5.25
C LYS A 143 -5.49 -14.05 6.31
N ASN A 144 -5.64 -15.36 6.43
CA ASN A 144 -4.91 -16.16 7.40
C ASN A 144 -3.45 -16.42 6.99
N SER A 145 -3.05 -16.16 5.75
CA SER A 145 -1.65 -16.17 5.32
C SER A 145 -1.00 -14.78 5.31
N MET A 146 -1.71 -13.73 5.72
CA MET A 146 -1.21 -12.35 5.78
C MET A 146 -0.63 -11.95 7.13
N ASN A 147 0.28 -10.99 7.09
CA ASN A 147 0.90 -10.34 8.23
C ASN A 147 1.54 -11.38 9.17
N ARG A 148 1.23 -11.31 10.47
CA ARG A 148 1.80 -12.20 11.51
C ARG A 148 1.32 -13.65 11.43
N ASN A 149 0.31 -13.95 10.62
CA ASN A 149 -0.26 -15.28 10.52
C ASN A 149 0.44 -16.14 9.45
N ARG A 150 1.39 -15.57 8.71
CA ARG A 150 2.13 -16.29 7.67
C ARG A 150 3.04 -17.34 8.30
N GLU A 151 2.74 -18.62 8.05
CA GLU A 151 3.66 -19.71 8.37
C GLU A 151 4.93 -19.54 7.54
N ILE A 152 6.10 -19.56 8.18
CA ILE A 152 7.39 -19.49 7.50
C ILE A 152 7.59 -20.84 6.78
N MET A 153 7.38 -20.90 5.46
CA MET A 153 7.91 -22.01 4.68
C MET A 153 9.43 -21.89 4.63
N ASP A 154 10.10 -22.94 5.09
CA ASP A 154 11.56 -23.04 5.19
C ASP A 154 12.24 -22.74 3.84
N SER A 155 13.30 -21.95 3.89
CA SER A 155 13.88 -21.27 2.74
C SER A 155 14.59 -22.23 1.78
N THR A 156 13.98 -22.48 0.63
CA THR A 156 14.68 -22.87 -0.60
C THR A 156 14.22 -21.97 -1.74
N GLY A 157 14.74 -20.76 -1.79
CA GLY A 157 14.40 -19.80 -2.83
C GLY A 157 15.55 -18.83 -3.07
N HIS A 158 16.07 -18.84 -4.29
CA HIS A 158 17.18 -18.01 -4.75
C HIS A 158 16.98 -16.53 -4.37
N PHE A 159 18.01 -15.93 -3.76
CA PHE A 159 18.12 -14.48 -3.67
C PHE A 159 18.38 -13.93 -5.06
N GLU A 160 17.35 -13.43 -5.72
CA GLU A 160 17.56 -12.47 -6.81
C GLU A 160 18.12 -11.18 -6.20
N SER A 161 19.27 -10.75 -6.71
CA SER A 161 19.89 -9.49 -6.32
C SER A 161 19.04 -8.34 -6.87
N PHE A 162 18.17 -7.79 -6.03
CA PHE A 162 17.44 -6.58 -6.36
C PHE A 162 18.36 -5.38 -6.19
N ALA A 163 18.55 -4.61 -7.27
CA ALA A 163 19.24 -3.33 -7.22
C ALA A 163 18.50 -2.39 -6.26
N ILE A 164 19.03 -2.23 -5.05
CA ILE A 164 18.45 -1.37 -4.03
C ILE A 164 18.55 0.09 -4.51
N ASN A 165 17.42 0.68 -4.86
CA ASN A 165 17.36 2.08 -5.27
C ASN A 165 17.59 2.99 -4.04
N PHE A 166 18.47 3.98 -4.15
CA PHE A 166 18.80 4.93 -3.08
C PHE A 166 17.55 5.63 -2.50
N CYS A 167 16.56 5.96 -3.34
CA CYS A 167 15.32 6.60 -2.89
C CYS A 167 14.44 5.66 -2.04
N TRP A 168 14.52 4.35 -2.27
CA TRP A 168 13.86 3.35 -1.44
C TRP A 168 14.50 3.25 -0.05
N LEU A 169 15.85 3.33 0.03
CA LEU A 169 16.60 3.34 1.29
C LEU A 169 16.24 4.54 2.20
N VAL A 170 16.06 5.72 1.60
CA VAL A 170 15.76 6.98 2.34
C VAL A 170 14.36 6.98 2.96
N GLY A 171 13.43 6.16 2.46
CA GLY A 171 12.10 5.98 3.06
C GLY A 171 12.10 5.28 4.43
N ARG A 172 13.22 4.69 4.87
CA ARG A 172 13.31 4.01 6.18
C ARG A 172 13.57 5.02 7.31
N PRO A 173 13.06 4.78 8.54
CA PRO A 173 13.10 5.74 9.66
C PRO A 173 14.49 6.33 9.98
N VAL A 174 15.56 5.57 9.72
CA VAL A 174 16.95 6.00 9.95
C VAL A 174 17.35 7.21 9.06
N PHE A 175 16.63 7.47 7.96
CA PHE A 175 16.92 8.58 7.04
C PHE A 175 15.76 9.58 6.86
N VAL A 176 14.55 9.27 7.36
CA VAL A 176 13.33 10.08 7.20
C VAL A 176 13.50 11.51 7.75
N PHE A 177 14.26 11.69 8.83
CA PHE A 177 14.44 13.00 9.46
C PHE A 177 15.28 14.01 8.65
N SER A 178 16.12 13.56 7.72
CA SER A 178 17.05 14.47 7.00
C SER A 178 16.48 14.97 5.66
N PHE A 179 15.71 14.13 4.95
CA PHE A 179 15.23 14.48 3.61
C PHE A 179 14.13 15.57 3.61
N PHE A 180 13.19 15.50 4.54
CA PHE A 180 12.09 16.48 4.63
C PHE A 180 12.55 17.85 5.15
N LYS A 181 13.45 17.88 6.14
CA LYS A 181 14.08 19.13 6.62
C LYS A 181 14.95 19.80 5.56
N TRP A 182 15.53 19.02 4.63
CA TRP A 182 16.34 19.55 3.55
C TRP A 182 15.50 20.21 2.44
N LYS A 183 14.35 19.63 2.05
CA LYS A 183 13.48 20.26 1.04
C LYS A 183 12.76 21.52 1.52
N ASN A 184 12.29 21.56 2.78
CA ASN A 184 11.61 22.76 3.32
C ASN A 184 12.55 23.95 3.62
N LYS A 185 13.87 23.78 3.52
CA LYS A 185 14.84 24.89 3.64
C LYS A 185 15.27 25.50 2.31
N ASN A 186 14.87 24.92 1.18
CA ASN A 186 15.30 25.31 -0.16
C ASN A 186 14.12 25.64 -1.10
N LEU A 187 12.97 26.01 -0.53
CA LEU A 187 11.83 26.63 -1.20
C LEU A 187 11.63 28.03 -0.63
#